data_AF-A0A0D3HU74-F1
#
_entry.id   AF-A0A0D3HU74-F1
#
_cell.length_a   1.000
_cell.length_b   1.000
_cell.length_c   1.000
_cell.angle_alpha   90.00
_cell.angle_beta   90.00
_cell.angle_gamma   90.00
#
_symmetry.space_group_name_H-M   'P 1'
#
loop_
_entity.id
_entity.type
_entity.pdbx_description
1 polymer ?
#
loop_
_entity_poly.entity_id
_entity_poly.type
_entity_poly.pdbx_seq_one_letter_code
_entity_poly.pdbx_strand_id
1 'polypeptide(L)'
;MLVLLGSIIWRRCSDHRRRVQQEELELLGIMGPSRFQLQDLVAATGNFADENKLGQGGFGPVYKGYLRDQDLHVAIKVLSRRQSCQEQSAQGLREFKAEVKVMTQLRHRNIVKLVGWSDSKKQLLLIYELMAQGSLDKHLYDPEKILTWQQRYKIVLDLGSALLYLHHDCEKCIVHGDIKPANVMLDVSHNAKLGDFGLARLVEHGGEPQTTQPRTELDVYSFGIVLLEIACGKRPASRQLPNGASSLLAWVRDLYDQGKILDAVDQRLNGEFNQQQMERVIVMGLCCSHQDPIQRSSIVQAMDVLRSADAELPVPPAAHDTGHIRSMQEQAYADLPVEDHSVHTATRSTYFTSKDSVYLLAEG
;
A
#
# COMPACT_ATOMS: atom_id res chain seq x y z
N MET A 1 2.43 52.59 12.61
CA MET A 1 1.11 51.96 12.90
C MET A 1 0.34 51.57 11.64
N LEU A 2 0.23 52.44 10.62
CA LEU A 2 -0.57 52.20 9.40
C LEU A 2 -0.10 51.02 8.53
N VAL A 3 1.21 50.77 8.42
CA VAL A 3 1.79 49.66 7.64
C VAL A 3 1.46 48.28 8.24
N LEU A 4 1.39 48.19 9.58
CA LEU A 4 1.02 46.96 10.29
C LEU A 4 -0.47 46.64 10.15
N LEU A 5 -1.33 47.66 10.18
CA LEU A 5 -2.77 47.51 9.92
C LEU A 5 -3.02 47.09 8.46
N GLY A 6 -2.33 47.70 7.50
CA GLY A 6 -2.43 47.33 6.09
C GLY A 6 -2.01 45.89 5.79
N SER A 7 -0.97 45.38 6.46
CA SER A 7 -0.51 44.00 6.31
C SER A 7 -1.43 42.97 7.00
N ILE A 8 -2.08 43.34 8.10
CA ILE A 8 -3.10 42.51 8.76
C ILE A 8 -4.38 42.43 7.89
N ILE A 9 -4.82 43.56 7.34
CA ILE A 9 -5.99 43.63 6.47
C ILE A 9 -5.73 42.88 5.16
N TRP A 10 -4.54 43.05 4.56
CA TRP A 10 -4.15 42.32 3.35
C TRP A 10 -4.08 40.81 3.59
N ARG A 11 -3.52 40.35 4.73
CA ARG A 11 -3.54 38.93 5.12
C ARG A 11 -4.97 38.41 5.30
N ARG A 12 -5.83 39.16 6.00
CA ARG A 12 -7.24 38.78 6.17
C ARG A 12 -8.02 38.73 4.86
N CYS A 13 -7.80 39.68 3.96
CA CYS A 13 -8.45 39.68 2.63
C CYS A 13 -7.90 38.58 1.72
N SER A 14 -6.60 38.26 1.80
CA SER A 14 -5.98 37.14 1.09
C SER A 14 -6.50 35.80 1.59
N ASP A 15 -6.60 35.62 2.92
CA ASP A 15 -7.15 34.42 3.54
C ASP A 15 -8.65 34.27 3.24
N HIS A 16 -9.41 35.37 3.26
CA HIS A 16 -10.83 35.33 2.90
C HIS A 16 -11.03 34.99 1.42
N ARG A 17 -10.23 35.57 0.51
CA ARG A 17 -10.29 35.25 -0.92
C ARG A 17 -9.91 33.79 -1.20
N ARG A 18 -8.94 33.24 -0.46
CA ARG A 18 -8.59 31.81 -0.52
C ARG A 18 -9.72 30.91 -0.02
N ARG A 19 -10.42 31.29 1.04
CA ARG A 19 -11.58 30.54 1.56
C ARG A 19 -12.73 30.53 0.56
N VAL A 20 -13.10 31.68 0.01
CA VAL A 20 -14.17 31.78 -1.01
C VAL A 20 -13.82 30.96 -2.25
N GLN A 21 -12.57 30.98 -2.70
CA GLN A 21 -12.13 30.19 -3.85
C GLN A 21 -12.08 28.68 -3.54
N GLN A 22 -11.83 28.30 -2.29
CA GLN A 22 -11.89 26.91 -1.82
C GLN A 22 -13.33 26.42 -1.68
N GLU A 23 -14.25 27.26 -1.19
CA GLU A 23 -15.70 27.00 -1.12
C GLU A 23 -16.34 26.87 -2.52
N GLU A 24 -15.92 27.69 -3.50
CA GLU A 24 -16.36 27.55 -4.90
C GLU A 24 -15.84 26.24 -5.55
N LEU A 25 -14.63 25.80 -5.20
CA LEU A 25 -14.06 24.52 -5.67
C LEU A 25 -14.69 23.30 -4.95
N GLU A 26 -15.10 23.47 -3.70
CA GLU A 26 -15.91 22.52 -2.91
C GLU A 26 -17.27 22.27 -3.59
N LEU A 27 -17.95 23.33 -4.01
CA LEU A 27 -19.23 23.28 -4.74
C LEU A 27 -19.13 22.60 -6.11
N LEU A 28 -17.97 22.62 -6.76
CA LEU A 28 -17.75 22.03 -8.08
C LEU A 28 -17.29 20.56 -8.04
N GLY A 29 -17.08 19.98 -6.86
CA GLY A 29 -16.56 18.61 -6.72
C GLY A 29 -15.12 18.44 -7.24
N ILE A 30 -14.42 19.54 -7.53
CA ILE A 30 -13.02 19.58 -7.99
C ILE A 30 -12.11 19.76 -6.77
N MET A 31 -12.19 18.86 -5.81
CA MET A 31 -11.36 18.98 -4.61
C MET A 31 -10.11 18.10 -4.71
N GLY A 32 -8.96 18.75 -4.74
CA GLY A 32 -7.72 18.15 -4.25
C GLY A 32 -7.78 17.96 -2.73
N PRO A 33 -6.79 17.30 -2.13
CA PRO A 33 -6.80 17.06 -0.70
C PRO A 33 -6.77 18.39 0.09
N SER A 34 -7.45 18.44 1.23
CA SER A 34 -7.64 19.67 2.03
C SER A 34 -6.75 19.73 3.27
N ARG A 35 -6.47 20.94 3.76
CA ARG A 35 -5.77 21.13 5.04
C ARG A 35 -6.78 21.17 6.18
N PHE A 36 -6.62 20.28 7.15
CA PHE A 36 -7.49 20.17 8.33
C PHE A 36 -6.85 20.81 9.58
N GLN A 37 -7.67 21.29 10.50
CA GLN A 37 -7.19 21.67 11.83
C GLN A 37 -7.08 20.44 12.72
N LEU A 38 -6.08 20.41 13.61
CA LEU A 38 -5.88 19.28 14.52
C LEU A 38 -7.11 19.04 15.42
N GLN A 39 -7.83 20.09 15.81
CA GLN A 39 -9.00 19.98 16.69
C GLN A 39 -10.13 19.16 16.04
N ASP A 40 -10.34 19.35 14.74
CA ASP A 40 -11.35 18.60 13.97
C ASP A 40 -11.00 17.11 13.93
N LEU A 41 -9.70 16.80 13.74
CA LEU A 41 -9.21 15.41 13.71
C LEU A 41 -9.24 14.76 15.10
N VAL A 42 -8.98 15.52 16.16
CA VAL A 42 -9.15 15.07 17.56
C VAL A 42 -10.61 14.71 17.79
N ALA A 43 -11.56 15.56 17.40
CA ALA A 43 -12.98 15.29 17.54
C ALA A 43 -13.42 14.07 16.70
N ALA A 44 -12.93 13.97 15.46
CA ALA A 44 -13.26 12.89 14.53
C ALA A 44 -12.80 11.50 15.01
N THR A 45 -11.75 11.43 15.84
CA THR A 45 -11.13 10.18 16.32
C THR A 45 -11.48 9.84 17.77
N GLY A 46 -12.32 10.63 18.43
CA GLY A 46 -12.58 10.48 19.86
C GLY A 46 -11.32 10.73 20.70
N ASN A 47 -10.57 11.77 20.37
CA ASN A 47 -9.28 12.10 20.98
C ASN A 47 -8.20 11.02 20.77
N PHE A 48 -8.15 10.45 19.56
CA PHE A 48 -7.23 9.36 19.22
C PHE A 48 -7.34 8.16 20.18
N ALA A 49 -8.56 7.81 20.59
CA ALA A 49 -8.82 6.68 21.47
C ALA A 49 -8.35 5.35 20.87
N ASP A 50 -7.85 4.45 21.71
CA ASP A 50 -7.31 3.15 21.27
C ASP A 50 -8.36 2.27 20.59
N GLU A 51 -9.65 2.40 20.95
CA GLU A 51 -10.77 1.73 20.28
C GLU A 51 -10.91 2.10 18.80
N ASN A 52 -10.44 3.28 18.40
CA ASN A 52 -10.43 3.74 17.02
C ASN A 52 -9.13 3.39 16.29
N LYS A 53 -8.17 2.73 16.94
CA LYS A 53 -6.88 2.39 16.32
C LYS A 53 -7.04 1.24 15.33
N LEU A 54 -6.71 1.48 14.07
CA LEU A 54 -6.75 0.48 12.99
C LEU A 54 -5.47 -0.38 12.92
N GLY A 55 -4.36 0.18 13.40
CA GLY A 55 -3.05 -0.47 13.38
C GLY A 55 -1.92 0.50 13.71
N GLN A 56 -0.70 -0.02 13.73
CA GLN A 56 0.52 0.76 13.91
C GLN A 56 1.66 0.11 13.13
N GLY A 57 2.32 0.88 12.26
CA GLY A 57 3.50 0.47 11.50
C GLY A 57 4.73 1.30 11.89
N GLY A 58 5.81 1.19 11.11
CA GLY A 58 7.04 1.99 11.30
C GLY A 58 6.82 3.50 11.25
N PHE A 59 5.74 3.92 10.59
CA PHE A 59 5.35 5.31 10.42
C PHE A 59 4.36 5.82 11.48
N GLY A 60 4.13 5.05 12.54
CA GLY A 60 3.22 5.42 13.63
C GLY A 60 1.81 4.83 13.53
N PRO A 61 0.92 5.22 14.45
CA PRO A 61 -0.43 4.68 14.54
C PRO A 61 -1.37 5.26 13.48
N VAL A 62 -2.35 4.45 13.07
CA VAL A 62 -3.44 4.83 12.17
C VAL A 62 -4.76 4.70 12.92
N TYR A 63 -5.60 5.72 12.87
CA TYR A 63 -6.89 5.78 13.54
C TYR A 63 -8.05 5.88 12.55
N LYS A 64 -9.16 5.21 12.85
CA LYS A 64 -10.45 5.46 12.22
C LYS A 64 -10.98 6.80 12.70
N GLY A 65 -11.48 7.60 11.78
CA GLY A 65 -12.15 8.86 12.08
C GLY A 65 -13.47 9.00 11.32
N TYR A 66 -14.27 9.95 11.76
CA TYR A 66 -15.49 10.37 11.07
C TYR A 66 -15.54 11.90 10.98
N LEU A 67 -15.40 12.42 9.76
CA LEU A 67 -15.46 13.84 9.44
C LEU A 67 -16.93 14.25 9.27
N ARG A 68 -17.54 14.79 10.34
CA ARG A 68 -18.98 15.09 10.41
C ARG A 68 -19.45 16.04 9.30
N ASP A 69 -18.67 17.07 9.01
CA ASP A 69 -19.02 18.09 8.00
C ASP A 69 -19.04 17.54 6.57
N GLN A 70 -18.39 16.40 6.34
CA GLN A 70 -18.27 15.75 5.03
C GLN A 70 -19.02 14.41 4.96
N ASP A 71 -19.68 13.99 6.05
CA ASP A 71 -20.28 12.66 6.19
C ASP A 71 -19.34 11.53 5.71
N LEU A 72 -18.08 11.59 6.16
CA LEU A 72 -17.00 10.76 5.61
C LEU A 72 -16.23 10.01 6.68
N HIS A 73 -16.19 8.68 6.56
CA HIS A 73 -15.27 7.84 7.31
C HIS A 73 -13.85 7.89 6.69
N VAL A 74 -12.85 8.07 7.56
CA VAL A 74 -11.45 8.27 7.15
C VAL A 74 -10.49 7.42 7.95
N ALA A 75 -9.30 7.20 7.39
CA ALA A 75 -8.13 6.69 8.09
C ALA A 75 -7.12 7.82 8.30
N ILE A 76 -6.72 8.05 9.55
CA ILE A 76 -5.83 9.15 9.96
C ILE A 76 -4.49 8.55 10.42
N LYS A 77 -3.46 8.68 9.58
CA LYS A 77 -2.09 8.22 9.83
C LYS A 77 -1.31 9.31 10.56
N VAL A 78 -0.70 8.98 11.69
CA VAL A 78 0.06 9.92 12.54
C VAL A 78 1.56 9.67 12.38
N LEU A 79 2.25 10.51 11.60
CA LEU A 79 3.64 10.25 11.18
C LEU A 79 4.70 10.59 12.22
N SER A 80 4.46 11.57 13.09
CA SER A 80 5.42 11.98 14.12
C SER A 80 4.80 12.91 15.14
N ARG A 81 5.23 12.78 16.40
CA ARG A 81 5.14 13.83 17.40
C ARG A 81 6.44 14.63 17.32
N ARG A 82 6.39 15.95 17.13
CA ARG A 82 7.61 16.81 17.03
C ARG A 82 8.55 16.77 18.25
N GLN A 83 8.18 16.04 19.30
CA GLN A 83 8.96 15.78 20.53
C GLN A 83 9.71 14.43 20.50
N SER A 84 9.66 13.65 19.41
CA SER A 84 10.49 12.45 19.25
C SER A 84 11.97 12.80 18.97
N CYS A 85 12.85 11.81 19.06
CA CYS A 85 14.28 11.94 18.75
C CYS A 85 14.48 12.70 17.43
N GLN A 86 15.47 13.59 17.36
CA GLN A 86 15.67 14.55 16.26
C GLN A 86 15.71 13.88 14.87
N GLU A 87 16.24 12.65 14.79
CA GLU A 87 16.32 11.85 13.56
C GLU A 87 14.96 11.31 13.09
N GLN A 88 14.15 10.72 13.99
CA GLN A 88 12.81 10.23 13.66
C GLN A 88 11.88 11.37 13.23
N SER A 89 11.99 12.53 13.88
CA SER A 89 11.26 13.74 13.52
C SER A 89 11.62 14.26 12.12
N ALA A 90 12.90 14.15 11.72
CA ALA A 90 13.36 14.52 10.39
C ALA A 90 12.87 13.56 9.30
N GLN A 91 12.87 12.25 9.58
CA GLN A 91 12.34 11.23 8.67
C GLN A 91 10.83 11.40 8.44
N GLY A 92 10.02 11.47 9.50
CA GLY A 92 8.57 11.64 9.37
C GLY A 92 8.17 12.94 8.65
N LEU A 93 8.95 14.01 8.79
CA LEU A 93 8.73 15.24 8.02
C LEU A 93 9.07 15.08 6.53
N ARG A 94 10.10 14.31 6.18
CA ARG A 94 10.46 14.03 4.79
C ARG A 94 9.38 13.20 4.11
N GLU A 95 8.93 12.13 4.77
CA GLU A 95 7.84 11.27 4.28
C GLU A 95 6.54 12.04 4.13
N PHE A 96 6.14 12.83 5.15
CA PHE A 96 4.97 13.70 5.06
C PHE A 96 5.01 14.62 3.83
N LYS A 97 6.15 15.30 3.61
CA LYS A 97 6.30 16.21 2.47
C LYS A 97 6.30 15.47 1.13
N ALA A 98 6.95 14.31 1.07
CA ALA A 98 6.99 13.48 -0.14
C ALA A 98 5.58 13.00 -0.49
N GLU A 99 4.87 12.44 0.49
CA GLU A 99 3.54 11.87 0.33
C GLU A 99 2.52 12.95 -0.04
N VAL A 100 2.45 14.09 0.65
CA VAL A 100 1.56 15.21 0.25
C VAL A 100 1.88 15.69 -1.17
N LYS A 101 3.17 15.82 -1.51
CA LYS A 101 3.59 16.28 -2.85
C LYS A 101 3.16 15.31 -3.95
N VAL A 102 3.34 14.00 -3.75
CA VAL A 102 2.99 12.97 -4.72
C VAL A 102 1.47 12.81 -4.79
N MET A 103 0.82 12.59 -3.66
CA MET A 103 -0.61 12.25 -3.59
C MET A 103 -1.54 13.35 -4.09
N THR A 104 -1.13 14.62 -4.01
CA THR A 104 -1.92 15.74 -4.57
C THR A 104 -2.02 15.71 -6.11
N GLN A 105 -1.13 14.99 -6.78
CA GLN A 105 -1.09 14.85 -8.24
C GLN A 105 -1.76 13.56 -8.73
N LEU A 106 -2.03 12.61 -7.83
CA LEU A 106 -2.51 11.28 -8.21
C LEU A 106 -4.03 11.18 -8.22
N ARG A 107 -4.58 10.63 -9.30
CA ARG A 107 -6.00 10.32 -9.44
C ARG A 107 -6.15 9.01 -10.20
N HIS A 108 -6.24 7.91 -9.47
CA HIS A 108 -6.43 6.59 -10.05
C HIS A 108 -7.31 5.72 -9.16
N ARG A 109 -8.19 4.90 -9.75
CA ARG A 109 -9.14 4.06 -8.99
C ARG A 109 -8.45 3.04 -8.08
N ASN A 110 -7.23 2.64 -8.41
CA ASN A 110 -6.42 1.67 -7.66
C ASN A 110 -5.32 2.36 -6.81
N ILE A 111 -5.47 3.63 -6.45
CA ILE A 111 -4.61 4.34 -5.50
C ILE A 111 -5.47 4.88 -4.37
N VAL A 112 -5.04 4.71 -3.13
CA VAL A 112 -5.80 5.16 -1.95
C VAL A 112 -5.88 6.69 -1.97
N LYS A 113 -7.10 7.24 -1.97
CA LYS A 113 -7.32 8.68 -2.06
C LYS A 113 -6.86 9.38 -0.79
N LEU A 114 -5.96 10.35 -0.94
CA LEU A 114 -5.67 11.32 0.11
C LEU A 114 -6.84 12.32 0.17
N VAL A 115 -7.52 12.34 1.32
CA VAL A 115 -8.60 13.29 1.63
C VAL A 115 -8.01 14.62 2.10
N GLY A 116 -6.91 14.59 2.84
CA GLY A 116 -6.25 15.79 3.31
C GLY A 116 -5.07 15.56 4.23
N TRP A 117 -4.57 16.64 4.81
CA TRP A 117 -3.42 16.62 5.73
C TRP A 117 -3.58 17.63 6.86
N SER A 118 -2.82 17.44 7.94
CA SER A 118 -2.68 18.42 9.01
C SER A 118 -1.22 18.50 9.46
N ASP A 119 -0.62 19.69 9.36
CA ASP A 119 0.72 20.04 9.80
C ASP A 119 0.67 20.98 11.01
N SER A 120 0.44 20.42 12.19
CA SER A 120 0.45 21.20 13.45
C SER A 120 1.84 21.22 14.08
N LYS A 121 2.11 22.17 14.99
CA LYS A 121 3.36 22.19 15.77
C LYS A 121 3.59 20.93 16.61
N LYS A 122 2.54 20.15 16.88
CA LYS A 122 2.62 18.93 17.72
C LYS A 122 2.74 17.66 16.90
N GLN A 123 1.99 17.56 15.80
CA GLN A 123 1.82 16.34 15.02
C GLN A 123 1.65 16.62 13.52
N LEU A 124 2.19 15.72 12.70
CA LEU A 124 1.94 15.62 11.26
C LEU A 124 0.96 14.47 11.02
N LEU A 125 -0.13 14.74 10.30
CA LEU A 125 -1.20 13.78 10.05
C LEU A 125 -1.57 13.76 8.57
N LEU A 126 -1.84 12.57 8.06
CA LEU A 126 -2.38 12.32 6.73
C LEU A 126 -3.74 11.65 6.86
N ILE A 127 -4.71 12.11 6.08
CA ILE A 127 -6.10 11.66 6.13
C ILE A 127 -6.43 11.02 4.79
N TYR A 128 -6.79 9.75 4.82
CA TYR A 128 -7.15 8.94 3.66
C TYR A 128 -8.60 8.50 3.72
N GLU A 129 -9.13 8.09 2.57
CA GLU A 129 -10.36 7.30 2.54
C GLU A 129 -10.20 6.03 3.41
N LEU A 130 -11.27 5.62 4.09
CA LEU A 130 -11.25 4.41 4.90
C LEU A 130 -11.38 3.15 4.03
N MET A 131 -10.39 2.26 4.11
CA MET A 131 -10.36 0.99 3.40
C MET A 131 -10.91 -0.12 4.30
N ALA A 132 -12.19 -0.44 4.13
CA ALA A 132 -12.98 -1.23 5.09
C ALA A 132 -12.45 -2.65 5.34
N GLN A 133 -11.84 -3.28 4.33
CA GLN A 133 -11.29 -4.64 4.45
C GLN A 133 -9.84 -4.65 4.94
N GLY A 134 -9.25 -3.48 5.19
CA GLY A 134 -7.87 -3.36 5.64
C GLY A 134 -6.85 -3.69 4.55
N SER A 135 -5.66 -4.10 4.96
CA SER A 135 -4.52 -4.40 4.08
C SER A 135 -4.51 -5.87 3.64
N LEU A 136 -3.96 -6.13 2.45
CA LEU A 136 -3.92 -7.45 1.81
C LEU A 136 -3.15 -8.49 2.64
N ASP A 137 -2.09 -8.10 3.34
CA ASP A 137 -1.34 -9.00 4.22
C ASP A 137 -2.21 -9.67 5.29
N LYS A 138 -3.23 -8.97 5.80
CA LYS A 138 -4.21 -9.51 6.75
C LYS A 138 -5.13 -10.56 6.14
N HIS A 139 -5.21 -10.66 4.81
CA HIS A 139 -5.98 -11.70 4.12
C HIS A 139 -5.08 -12.81 3.59
N LEU A 140 -3.82 -12.51 3.28
CA LEU A 140 -2.86 -13.52 2.85
C LEU A 140 -2.35 -14.36 4.03
N TYR A 141 -2.23 -13.80 5.22
CA TYR A 141 -1.54 -14.47 6.34
C TYR A 141 -2.44 -14.85 7.52
N ASP A 142 -3.66 -14.32 7.57
CA ASP A 142 -4.64 -14.71 8.57
C ASP A 142 -5.36 -15.99 8.12
N PRO A 143 -5.40 -17.05 8.94
CA PRO A 143 -6.11 -18.28 8.59
C PRO A 143 -7.63 -18.10 8.49
N GLU A 144 -8.21 -17.06 9.10
CA GLU A 144 -9.66 -16.85 9.14
C GLU A 144 -10.18 -15.97 7.99
N LYS A 145 -9.29 -15.23 7.31
CA LYS A 145 -9.66 -14.26 6.26
C LYS A 145 -9.17 -14.69 4.89
N ILE A 146 -9.87 -15.67 4.31
CA ILE A 146 -9.45 -16.28 3.04
C ILE A 146 -10.12 -15.57 1.86
N LEU A 147 -9.29 -15.03 0.96
CA LEU A 147 -9.76 -14.53 -0.34
C LEU A 147 -9.90 -15.68 -1.34
N THR A 148 -11.02 -15.69 -2.06
CA THR A 148 -11.24 -16.56 -3.22
C THR A 148 -10.22 -16.25 -4.33
N TRP A 149 -10.02 -17.20 -5.24
CA TRP A 149 -9.14 -16.97 -6.39
C TRP A 149 -9.60 -15.78 -7.24
N GLN A 150 -10.90 -15.63 -7.48
CA GLN A 150 -11.43 -14.50 -8.26
C GLN A 150 -11.05 -13.14 -7.64
N GLN A 151 -11.14 -13.02 -6.32
CA GLN A 151 -10.73 -11.81 -5.61
C GLN A 151 -9.22 -11.60 -5.72
N ARG A 152 -8.41 -12.65 -5.50
CA ARG A 152 -6.94 -12.58 -5.61
C ARG A 152 -6.49 -12.12 -7.00
N TYR A 153 -7.04 -12.71 -8.05
CA TYR A 153 -6.71 -12.35 -9.42
C TYR A 153 -7.14 -10.92 -9.74
N LYS A 154 -8.30 -10.47 -9.24
CA LYS A 154 -8.72 -9.06 -9.35
C LYS A 154 -7.71 -8.12 -8.67
N ILE A 155 -7.24 -8.47 -7.48
CA ILE A 155 -6.24 -7.70 -6.72
C ILE A 155 -4.92 -7.59 -7.48
N VAL A 156 -4.48 -8.66 -8.14
CA VAL A 156 -3.31 -8.65 -9.03
C VAL A 156 -3.48 -7.61 -10.15
N LEU A 157 -4.63 -7.62 -10.82
CA LEU A 157 -4.91 -6.71 -11.93
C LEU A 157 -5.03 -5.24 -11.47
N ASP A 158 -5.66 -5.02 -10.31
CA ASP A 158 -5.81 -3.71 -9.69
C ASP A 158 -4.44 -3.12 -9.30
N LEU A 159 -3.59 -3.92 -8.65
CA LEU A 159 -2.23 -3.50 -8.25
C LEU A 159 -1.36 -3.17 -9.46
N GLY A 160 -1.37 -4.04 -10.47
CA GLY A 160 -0.60 -3.79 -11.68
C GLY A 160 -1.14 -2.60 -12.50
N SER A 161 -2.46 -2.34 -12.44
CA SER A 161 -3.04 -1.11 -13.00
C SER A 161 -2.56 0.14 -12.26
N ALA A 162 -2.44 0.10 -10.93
CA ALA A 162 -1.89 1.21 -10.16
C ALA A 162 -0.43 1.47 -10.54
N LEU A 163 0.37 0.41 -10.66
CA LEU A 163 1.79 0.54 -10.97
C LEU A 163 2.05 1.03 -12.39
N LEU A 164 1.29 0.53 -13.37
CA LEU A 164 1.33 1.03 -14.74
C LEU A 164 1.04 2.54 -14.80
N TYR A 165 0.02 3.00 -14.07
CA TYR A 165 -0.33 4.41 -13.99
C TYR A 165 0.80 5.26 -13.40
N LEU A 166 1.45 4.80 -12.32
CA LEU A 166 2.55 5.51 -11.68
C LEU A 166 3.79 5.63 -12.58
N HIS A 167 4.12 4.57 -13.32
CA HIS A 167 5.34 4.50 -14.13
C HIS A 167 5.19 5.15 -15.51
N HIS A 168 3.98 5.13 -16.09
CA HIS A 168 3.79 5.52 -17.51
C HIS A 168 2.75 6.62 -17.73
N ASP A 169 1.66 6.67 -16.96
CA ASP A 169 0.53 7.56 -17.25
C ASP A 169 0.61 8.91 -16.50
N CYS A 170 1.47 9.01 -15.48
CA CYS A 170 1.71 10.26 -14.76
C CYS A 170 2.62 11.20 -15.57
N GLU A 171 2.44 12.52 -15.43
CA GLU A 171 3.28 13.54 -16.11
C GLU A 171 4.77 13.35 -15.76
N LYS A 172 5.07 13.00 -14.52
CA LYS A 172 6.39 12.56 -14.05
C LYS A 172 6.27 11.12 -13.59
N CYS A 173 7.26 10.29 -13.95
CA CYS A 173 7.31 8.91 -13.50
C CYS A 173 7.42 8.90 -11.97
N ILE A 174 6.61 8.07 -11.33
CA ILE A 174 6.57 7.97 -9.86
C ILE A 174 7.01 6.58 -9.46
N VAL A 175 8.13 6.51 -8.74
CA VAL A 175 8.58 5.26 -8.11
C VAL A 175 7.97 5.21 -6.72
N HIS A 176 7.23 4.15 -6.42
CA HIS A 176 6.56 3.95 -5.14
C HIS A 176 7.57 3.67 -4.02
N GLY A 177 8.46 2.69 -4.24
CA GLY A 177 9.58 2.36 -3.35
C GLY A 177 9.23 1.43 -2.18
N ASP A 178 7.95 1.19 -1.89
CA ASP A 178 7.52 0.30 -0.80
C ASP A 178 6.33 -0.61 -1.18
N ILE A 179 6.42 -1.31 -2.32
CA ILE A 179 5.35 -2.21 -2.75
C ILE A 179 5.41 -3.51 -1.93
N LYS A 180 4.38 -3.77 -1.15
CA LYS A 180 4.21 -4.98 -0.32
C LYS A 180 2.75 -5.17 0.07
N PRO A 181 2.31 -6.38 0.49
CA PRO A 181 0.89 -6.61 0.78
C PRO A 181 0.33 -5.73 1.91
N ALA A 182 1.16 -5.28 2.85
CA ALA A 182 0.74 -4.34 3.91
C ALA A 182 0.32 -2.95 3.38
N ASN A 183 0.81 -2.56 2.19
CA ASN A 183 0.50 -1.28 1.55
C ASN A 183 -0.55 -1.40 0.44
N VAL A 184 -1.08 -2.61 0.20
CA VAL A 184 -2.20 -2.84 -0.72
C VAL A 184 -3.48 -2.92 0.09
N MET A 185 -4.33 -1.92 -0.01
CA MET A 185 -5.55 -1.79 0.77
C MET A 185 -6.78 -2.27 0.00
N LEU A 186 -7.74 -2.85 0.71
CA LEU A 186 -8.96 -3.42 0.14
C LEU A 186 -10.20 -2.64 0.58
N ASP A 187 -11.03 -2.22 -0.37
CA ASP A 187 -12.31 -1.59 -0.09
C ASP A 187 -13.41 -2.63 0.23
N VAL A 188 -14.65 -2.18 0.47
CA VAL A 188 -15.78 -3.05 0.82
C VAL A 188 -16.04 -4.16 -0.23
N SER A 189 -15.70 -3.90 -1.48
CA SER A 189 -15.89 -4.81 -2.62
C SER A 189 -14.62 -5.58 -2.98
N HIS A 190 -13.59 -5.52 -2.13
CA HIS A 190 -12.26 -6.12 -2.36
C HIS A 190 -11.55 -5.59 -3.62
N ASN A 191 -11.86 -4.36 -4.04
CA ASN A 191 -10.98 -3.68 -5.00
C ASN A 191 -9.69 -3.29 -4.29
N ALA A 192 -8.55 -3.54 -4.94
CA ALA A 192 -7.27 -3.15 -4.39
C ALA A 192 -6.89 -1.71 -4.75
N LYS A 193 -6.34 -1.02 -3.76
CA LYS A 193 -5.76 0.31 -3.90
C LYS A 193 -4.38 0.35 -3.24
N LEU A 194 -3.38 0.78 -3.97
CA LEU A 194 -2.03 0.98 -3.45
C LEU A 194 -2.01 2.25 -2.59
N GLY A 195 -1.44 2.15 -1.39
CA GLY A 195 -1.25 3.25 -0.45
C GLY A 195 0.18 3.30 0.09
N ASP A 196 0.41 4.23 1.02
CA ASP A 196 1.71 4.51 1.65
C ASP A 196 2.80 5.01 0.69
N PHE A 197 2.72 6.29 0.33
CA PHE A 197 3.65 6.94 -0.58
C PHE A 197 4.77 7.70 0.16
N GLY A 198 5.04 7.34 1.42
CA GLY A 198 6.06 8.00 2.24
C GLY A 198 7.47 7.94 1.64
N LEU A 199 7.78 6.86 0.90
CA LEU A 199 9.06 6.66 0.22
C LEU A 199 9.04 7.03 -1.28
N ALA A 200 7.90 7.50 -1.78
CA ALA A 200 7.70 7.73 -3.20
C ALA A 200 8.55 8.90 -3.74
N ARG A 201 8.99 8.78 -4.99
CA ARG A 201 9.86 9.77 -5.65
C ARG A 201 9.37 10.10 -7.04
N LEU A 202 9.33 11.40 -7.35
CA LEU A 202 9.12 11.91 -8.71
C LEU A 202 10.42 11.84 -9.49
N VAL A 203 10.34 11.29 -10.69
CA VAL A 203 11.45 11.09 -11.61
C VAL A 203 11.09 11.77 -12.92
N GLU A 204 11.97 12.63 -13.45
CA GLU A 204 11.67 13.38 -14.67
C GLU A 204 11.72 12.47 -15.90
N HIS A 205 10.68 12.53 -16.74
CA HIS A 205 10.68 11.92 -18.06
C HIS A 205 11.71 12.66 -18.94
N GLY A 206 12.83 12.02 -19.23
CA GLY A 206 13.92 12.59 -20.04
C GLY A 206 15.22 12.92 -19.27
N GLY A 207 15.30 12.63 -17.97
CA GLY A 207 16.61 12.46 -17.32
C GLY A 207 17.36 11.25 -17.91
N GLU A 208 18.68 11.16 -17.74
CA GLU A 208 19.47 10.03 -18.24
C GLU A 208 18.77 8.69 -17.90
N PRO A 209 18.44 7.85 -18.90
CA PRO A 209 17.67 6.60 -18.71
C PRO A 209 18.23 5.71 -17.60
N GLN A 210 19.55 5.79 -17.39
CA GLN A 210 20.29 5.07 -16.36
C GLN A 210 19.94 5.43 -14.92
N THR A 211 19.21 6.52 -14.65
CA THR A 211 18.83 6.90 -13.27
C THR A 211 17.37 6.61 -12.94
N THR A 212 16.53 6.50 -13.97
CA THR A 212 15.08 6.36 -13.87
C THR A 212 14.66 4.89 -13.93
N GLN A 213 15.16 4.17 -14.94
CA GLN A 213 14.93 2.73 -15.16
C GLN A 213 15.33 1.86 -13.96
N PRO A 214 16.53 2.02 -13.34
CA PRO A 214 16.91 1.20 -12.20
C PRO A 214 16.04 1.37 -10.95
N ARG A 215 15.23 2.43 -10.88
CA ARG A 215 14.35 2.67 -9.73
C ARG A 215 12.95 2.09 -9.95
N THR A 216 12.38 2.25 -11.14
CA THR A 216 11.10 1.58 -11.49
C THR A 216 11.24 0.07 -11.49
N GLU A 217 12.41 -0.43 -11.85
CA GLU A 217 12.76 -1.84 -11.79
C GLU A 217 12.59 -2.43 -10.39
N LEU A 218 12.91 -1.69 -9.32
CA LEU A 218 12.72 -2.15 -7.94
C LEU A 218 11.24 -2.32 -7.58
N ASP A 219 10.38 -1.39 -8.02
CA ASP A 219 8.94 -1.52 -7.86
C ASP A 219 8.41 -2.77 -8.58
N VAL A 220 8.90 -3.04 -9.79
CA VAL A 220 8.52 -4.22 -10.57
C VAL A 220 9.00 -5.51 -9.90
N TYR A 221 10.19 -5.50 -9.31
CA TYR A 221 10.68 -6.61 -8.48
C TYR A 221 9.73 -6.90 -7.33
N SER A 222 9.40 -5.87 -6.55
CA SER A 222 8.49 -5.99 -5.42
C SER A 222 7.08 -6.42 -5.85
N PHE A 223 6.58 -5.93 -6.98
CA PHE A 223 5.33 -6.40 -7.59
C PHE A 223 5.39 -7.90 -7.90
N GLY A 224 6.47 -8.39 -8.49
CA GLY A 224 6.69 -9.82 -8.75
C GLY A 224 6.62 -10.66 -7.47
N ILE A 225 7.27 -10.20 -6.38
CA ILE A 225 7.18 -10.86 -5.07
C ILE A 225 5.74 -10.88 -4.55
N VAL A 226 5.00 -9.77 -4.66
CA VAL A 226 3.58 -9.71 -4.24
C VAL A 226 2.72 -10.68 -5.04
N LEU A 227 2.97 -10.87 -6.35
CA LEU A 227 2.26 -11.88 -7.14
C LEU A 227 2.46 -13.29 -6.57
N LEU A 228 3.70 -13.63 -6.20
CA LEU A 228 4.02 -14.91 -5.58
C LEU A 228 3.37 -15.04 -4.21
N GLU A 229 3.39 -14.00 -3.38
CA GLU A 229 2.69 -13.97 -2.08
C GLU A 229 1.18 -14.21 -2.25
N ILE A 230 0.55 -13.59 -3.26
CA ILE A 230 -0.89 -13.76 -3.56
C ILE A 230 -1.21 -15.20 -4.02
N ALA A 231 -0.40 -15.76 -4.92
CA ALA A 231 -0.60 -17.12 -5.43
C ALA A 231 -0.37 -18.19 -4.35
N CYS A 232 0.67 -18.03 -3.53
CA CYS A 232 1.12 -19.04 -2.58
C CYS A 232 0.50 -18.88 -1.18
N GLY A 233 0.02 -17.67 -0.84
CA GLY A 233 -0.44 -17.33 0.51
C GLY A 233 0.67 -17.39 1.56
N LYS A 234 1.92 -17.11 1.19
CA LYS A 234 3.11 -17.23 2.07
C LYS A 234 3.95 -15.98 2.03
N ARG A 235 4.57 -15.65 3.17
CA ARG A 235 5.52 -14.54 3.27
C ARG A 235 6.83 -14.86 2.53
N PRO A 236 7.56 -13.86 2.00
CA PRO A 236 8.79 -14.06 1.24
C PRO A 236 9.93 -14.75 2.02
N ALA A 237 9.99 -14.52 3.33
CA ALA A 237 11.01 -15.06 4.24
C ALA A 237 10.41 -15.98 5.32
N SER A 238 9.52 -16.90 4.94
CA SER A 238 8.92 -17.84 5.89
C SER A 238 9.84 -19.02 6.21
N ARG A 239 10.04 -19.33 7.51
CA ARG A 239 10.73 -20.56 7.96
C ARG A 239 9.94 -21.84 7.68
N GLN A 240 8.68 -21.73 7.27
CA GLN A 240 7.78 -22.85 6.97
C GLN A 240 7.80 -23.24 5.49
N LEU A 241 8.73 -22.71 4.70
CA LEU A 241 8.85 -23.11 3.29
C LEU A 241 9.26 -24.58 3.19
N PRO A 242 8.63 -25.37 2.30
CA PRO A 242 9.01 -26.75 2.08
C PRO A 242 10.48 -26.90 1.69
N ASN A 243 11.08 -28.05 2.05
CA ASN A 243 12.41 -28.47 1.62
C ASN A 243 13.58 -27.56 2.06
N GLY A 244 13.39 -26.70 3.07
CA GLY A 244 14.45 -25.83 3.59
C GLY A 244 14.86 -24.71 2.63
N ALA A 245 13.98 -24.34 1.69
CA ALA A 245 14.23 -23.25 0.76
C ALA A 245 14.53 -21.93 1.50
N SER A 246 15.50 -21.18 0.98
CA SER A 246 15.99 -19.94 1.59
C SER A 246 15.02 -18.75 1.44
N SER A 247 14.11 -18.81 0.45
CA SER A 247 13.11 -17.77 0.18
C SER A 247 11.94 -18.33 -0.63
N LEU A 248 10.80 -17.63 -0.59
CA LEU A 248 9.62 -17.95 -1.41
C LEU A 248 9.96 -18.01 -2.90
N LEU A 249 10.77 -17.06 -3.37
CA LEU A 249 11.21 -16.98 -4.76
C LEU A 249 12.00 -18.23 -5.17
N ALA A 250 12.97 -18.65 -4.35
CA ALA A 250 13.77 -19.84 -4.63
C ALA A 250 12.90 -21.11 -4.66
N TRP A 251 11.95 -21.24 -3.74
CA TRP A 251 11.04 -22.39 -3.69
C TRP A 251 10.12 -22.47 -4.92
N VAL A 252 9.50 -21.35 -5.31
CA VAL A 252 8.64 -21.31 -6.50
C VAL A 252 9.45 -21.59 -7.77
N ARG A 253 10.70 -21.09 -7.83
CA ARG A 253 11.58 -21.36 -8.97
C ARG A 253 11.89 -22.84 -9.14
N ASP A 254 12.23 -23.54 -8.04
CA ASP A 254 12.48 -24.98 -8.06
C ASP A 254 11.27 -25.77 -8.57
N LEU A 255 10.06 -25.40 -8.13
CA LEU A 255 8.82 -25.99 -8.62
C LEU A 255 8.58 -25.71 -10.11
N TYR A 256 8.89 -24.50 -10.58
CA TYR A 256 8.81 -24.16 -11.99
C TYR A 256 9.77 -25.02 -12.83
N ASP A 257 11.03 -25.12 -12.43
CA ASP A 257 12.06 -25.88 -13.16
C ASP A 257 11.74 -27.40 -13.19
N GLN A 258 11.00 -27.91 -12.20
CA GLN A 258 10.49 -29.29 -12.17
C GLN A 258 9.18 -29.50 -12.95
N GLY A 259 8.59 -28.46 -13.53
CA GLY A 259 7.28 -28.53 -14.21
C GLY A 259 6.09 -28.71 -13.25
N LYS A 260 6.25 -28.35 -11.97
CA LYS A 260 5.27 -28.51 -10.88
C LYS A 260 4.82 -27.18 -10.29
N ILE A 261 4.76 -26.14 -11.12
CA ILE A 261 4.49 -24.76 -10.67
C ILE A 261 3.20 -24.63 -9.84
N LEU A 262 2.18 -25.45 -10.11
CA LEU A 262 0.90 -25.43 -9.40
C LEU A 262 0.96 -26.01 -7.99
N ASP A 263 2.02 -26.75 -7.64
CA ASP A 263 2.24 -27.19 -6.26
C ASP A 263 2.57 -26.01 -5.33
N ALA A 264 2.89 -24.84 -5.90
CA ALA A 264 3.14 -23.62 -5.15
C ALA A 264 1.85 -22.96 -4.62
N VAL A 265 0.69 -23.32 -5.18
CA VAL A 265 -0.59 -22.66 -4.93
C VAL A 265 -0.99 -22.76 -3.46
N ASP A 266 -1.57 -21.68 -2.94
CA ASP A 266 -2.15 -21.65 -1.60
C ASP A 266 -3.17 -22.77 -1.41
N GLN A 267 -2.81 -23.75 -0.56
CA GLN A 267 -3.62 -24.93 -0.29
C GLN A 267 -5.01 -24.57 0.24
N ARG A 268 -5.19 -23.39 0.86
CA ARG A 268 -6.49 -22.91 1.34
C ARG A 268 -7.50 -22.64 0.22
N LEU A 269 -7.06 -22.53 -1.02
CA LEU A 269 -7.95 -22.43 -2.18
C LEU A 269 -8.61 -23.78 -2.53
N ASN A 270 -8.15 -24.91 -1.96
CA ASN A 270 -8.76 -26.24 -2.13
C ASN A 270 -9.01 -26.64 -3.61
N GLY A 271 -8.16 -26.19 -4.54
CA GLY A 271 -8.34 -26.46 -5.98
C GLY A 271 -9.34 -25.53 -6.69
N GLU A 272 -9.96 -24.58 -6.00
CA GLU A 272 -10.91 -23.62 -6.56
C GLU A 272 -10.19 -22.40 -7.15
N PHE A 273 -9.49 -22.62 -8.27
CA PHE A 273 -8.84 -21.55 -9.03
C PHE A 273 -8.80 -21.83 -10.52
N ASN A 274 -8.67 -20.78 -11.33
CA ASN A 274 -8.45 -20.94 -12.76
C ASN A 274 -6.96 -21.22 -12.99
N GLN A 275 -6.65 -22.41 -13.49
CA GLN A 275 -5.27 -22.87 -13.70
C GLN A 275 -4.46 -21.94 -14.61
N GLN A 276 -5.03 -21.51 -15.74
CA GLN A 276 -4.34 -20.65 -16.70
C GLN A 276 -3.99 -19.29 -16.08
N GLN A 277 -4.92 -18.68 -15.33
CA GLN A 277 -4.67 -17.44 -14.63
C GLN A 277 -3.62 -17.62 -13.53
N MET A 278 -3.66 -18.74 -12.81
CA MET A 278 -2.70 -19.05 -11.75
C MET A 278 -1.29 -19.19 -12.31
N GLU A 279 -1.11 -19.95 -13.39
CA GLU A 279 0.17 -20.10 -14.08
C GLU A 279 0.69 -18.75 -14.55
N ARG A 280 -0.15 -17.90 -15.15
CA ARG A 280 0.21 -16.52 -15.52
C ARG A 280 0.72 -15.70 -14.33
N VAL A 281 0.01 -15.74 -13.20
CA VAL A 281 0.40 -15.00 -12.00
C VAL A 281 1.76 -15.48 -11.49
N ILE A 282 1.99 -16.79 -11.40
CA ILE A 282 3.25 -17.32 -10.85
C ILE A 282 4.41 -17.08 -11.83
N VAL A 283 4.22 -17.34 -13.12
CA VAL A 283 5.24 -17.09 -14.17
C VAL A 283 5.61 -15.61 -14.20
N MET A 284 4.63 -14.70 -14.20
CA MET A 284 4.91 -13.27 -14.14
C MET A 284 5.54 -12.84 -12.82
N GLY A 285 5.18 -13.48 -11.71
CA GLY A 285 5.87 -13.30 -10.43
C GLY A 285 7.36 -13.60 -10.54
N LEU A 286 7.73 -14.73 -11.14
CA LEU A 286 9.13 -15.10 -11.40
C LEU A 286 9.83 -14.11 -12.35
N CYS A 287 9.22 -13.77 -13.49
CA CYS A 287 9.81 -12.85 -14.47
C CYS A 287 10.01 -11.42 -13.92
N CYS A 288 9.02 -10.90 -13.18
CA CYS A 288 9.10 -9.56 -12.59
C CYS A 288 10.06 -9.52 -11.39
N SER A 289 10.26 -10.64 -10.68
CA SER A 289 11.20 -10.77 -9.56
C SER A 289 12.61 -11.19 -9.98
N HIS A 290 12.95 -11.15 -11.27
CA HIS A 290 14.28 -11.53 -11.74
C HIS A 290 15.37 -10.60 -11.17
N GLN A 291 16.52 -11.15 -10.78
CA GLN A 291 17.61 -10.39 -10.14
C GLN A 291 18.27 -9.40 -11.10
N ASP A 292 18.59 -9.85 -12.32
CA ASP A 292 19.07 -9.00 -13.40
C ASP A 292 17.91 -8.13 -13.91
N PRO A 293 17.97 -6.79 -13.76
CA PRO A 293 16.90 -5.93 -14.20
C PRO A 293 16.70 -5.90 -15.72
N ILE A 294 17.75 -6.19 -16.51
CA ILE A 294 17.65 -6.23 -17.97
C ILE A 294 16.77 -7.40 -18.42
N GLN A 295 16.80 -8.50 -17.67
CA GLN A 295 16.01 -9.70 -17.95
C GLN A 295 14.62 -9.65 -17.29
N ARG A 296 14.37 -8.64 -16.45
CA ARG A 296 13.11 -8.47 -15.72
C ARG A 296 12.02 -7.99 -16.66
N SER A 297 10.86 -8.65 -16.66
CA SER A 297 9.71 -8.16 -17.43
C SER A 297 9.27 -6.80 -16.92
N SER A 298 8.97 -5.87 -17.82
CA SER A 298 8.41 -4.56 -17.45
C SER A 298 6.97 -4.68 -16.94
N ILE A 299 6.46 -3.64 -16.26
CA ILE A 299 5.07 -3.63 -15.81
C ILE A 299 4.08 -3.69 -16.98
N VAL A 300 4.44 -3.10 -18.13
CA VAL A 300 3.63 -3.17 -19.35
C VAL A 300 3.50 -4.62 -19.83
N GLN A 301 4.63 -5.30 -20.02
CA GLN A 301 4.65 -6.70 -20.45
C GLN A 301 3.90 -7.60 -19.47
N ALA A 302 4.10 -7.38 -18.17
CA ALA A 302 3.40 -8.13 -17.13
C ALA A 302 1.89 -7.95 -17.23
N MET A 303 1.41 -6.72 -17.40
CA MET A 303 -0.01 -6.45 -17.51
C MET A 303 -0.64 -6.96 -18.81
N ASP A 304 0.11 -6.99 -19.91
CA ASP A 304 -0.35 -7.59 -21.16
C ASP A 304 -0.58 -9.10 -21.00
N VAL A 305 0.38 -9.81 -20.40
CA VAL A 305 0.27 -11.26 -20.12
C VAL A 305 -0.81 -11.56 -19.09
N LEU A 306 -0.94 -10.73 -18.06
CA LEU A 306 -1.93 -10.93 -17.00
C LEU A 306 -3.36 -10.64 -17.46
N ARG A 307 -3.59 -9.72 -18.40
CA ARG A 307 -4.94 -9.35 -18.87
C ARG A 307 -5.42 -10.20 -20.04
N SER A 308 -4.50 -10.66 -20.89
CA SER A 308 -4.84 -11.38 -22.11
C SER A 308 -4.82 -12.89 -21.90
N ALA A 309 -5.96 -13.55 -22.10
CA ALA A 309 -6.04 -15.01 -22.07
C ALA A 309 -5.25 -15.67 -23.21
N ASP A 310 -5.02 -14.94 -24.32
CA ASP A 310 -4.34 -15.45 -25.52
C ASP A 310 -2.84 -15.10 -25.55
N ALA A 311 -2.34 -14.26 -24.63
CA ALA A 311 -0.93 -13.91 -24.59
C ALA A 311 -0.06 -15.12 -24.25
N GLU A 312 0.98 -15.38 -25.03
CA GLU A 312 1.94 -16.45 -24.74
C GLU A 312 2.66 -16.20 -23.41
N LEU A 313 2.86 -17.27 -22.62
CA LEU A 313 3.61 -17.18 -21.38
C LEU A 313 5.10 -17.05 -21.69
N PRO A 314 5.80 -16.04 -21.15
CA PRO A 314 7.24 -15.98 -21.28
C PRO A 314 7.89 -17.13 -20.51
N VAL A 315 9.06 -17.56 -20.96
CA VAL A 315 9.92 -18.46 -20.18
C VAL A 315 10.67 -17.60 -19.16
N PRO A 316 10.49 -17.81 -17.84
CA PRO A 316 11.26 -17.12 -16.82
C PRO A 316 12.77 -17.33 -17.02
N PRO A 317 13.56 -16.25 -17.15
CA PRO A 317 15.00 -16.34 -17.36
C PRO A 317 15.70 -17.13 -16.25
N ALA A 318 16.81 -17.80 -16.57
CA ALA A 318 17.55 -18.61 -15.61
C ALA A 318 18.16 -17.72 -14.51
N ALA A 319 17.96 -18.08 -13.24
CA ALA A 319 18.59 -17.36 -12.14
C ALA A 319 20.09 -17.69 -12.07
N HIS A 320 20.96 -16.71 -12.28
CA HIS A 320 22.39 -16.86 -12.01
C HIS A 320 22.67 -16.58 -10.51
N ASP A 321 23.18 -17.61 -9.83
CA ASP A 321 23.70 -17.68 -8.45
C ASP A 321 22.90 -17.03 -7.30
N THR A 322 22.73 -17.80 -6.23
CA THR A 322 21.77 -17.56 -5.13
C THR A 322 22.22 -16.50 -4.11
N GLY A 323 23.46 -16.02 -4.19
CA GLY A 323 24.02 -15.04 -3.25
C GLY A 323 23.40 -13.63 -3.34
N HIS A 324 22.88 -13.22 -4.51
CA HIS A 324 22.33 -11.87 -4.72
C HIS A 324 20.84 -11.73 -4.37
N ILE A 325 20.05 -12.81 -4.34
CA ILE A 325 18.61 -12.81 -4.01
C ILE A 325 18.36 -12.13 -2.65
N ARG A 326 19.21 -12.43 -1.67
CA ARG A 326 19.07 -11.94 -0.31
C ARG A 326 19.24 -10.43 -0.21
N SER A 327 20.13 -9.82 -0.99
CA SER A 327 20.41 -8.38 -0.90
C SER A 327 19.27 -7.52 -1.45
N MET A 328 18.62 -7.92 -2.53
CA MET A 328 17.49 -7.15 -3.10
C MET A 328 16.21 -7.32 -2.28
N GLN A 329 15.95 -8.53 -1.78
CA GLN A 329 14.81 -8.77 -0.89
C GLN A 329 14.98 -8.02 0.44
N GLU A 330 16.20 -7.97 1.01
CA GLU A 330 16.49 -7.15 2.19
C GLU A 330 16.34 -5.65 1.90
N GLN A 331 16.69 -5.15 0.71
CA GLN A 331 16.47 -3.76 0.32
C GLN A 331 14.99 -3.41 0.08
N ALA A 332 14.19 -4.36 -0.42
CA ALA A 332 12.76 -4.17 -0.71
C ALA A 332 11.84 -4.42 0.51
N TYR A 333 12.28 -5.23 1.48
CA TYR A 333 11.48 -5.70 2.63
C TYR A 333 12.16 -5.50 4.00
N ALA A 334 13.07 -4.52 4.14
CA ALA A 334 13.92 -4.31 5.31
C ALA A 334 13.22 -4.21 6.69
N ASP A 335 11.90 -3.99 6.75
CA ASP A 335 11.17 -3.64 7.97
C ASP A 335 10.43 -4.81 8.67
N LEU A 336 10.61 -6.07 8.24
CA LEU A 336 9.94 -7.20 8.91
C LEU A 336 10.73 -7.70 10.14
N PRO A 337 10.12 -7.78 11.34
CA PRO A 337 10.73 -8.46 12.47
C PRO A 337 10.96 -9.93 12.11
N VAL A 338 12.20 -10.39 12.26
CA VAL A 338 12.48 -11.83 12.35
C VAL A 338 11.77 -12.33 13.61
N GLU A 339 10.82 -13.26 13.46
CA GLU A 339 10.17 -13.86 14.64
C GLU A 339 11.21 -14.57 15.51
N ASP A 340 11.45 -13.99 16.68
CA ASP A 340 12.17 -14.62 17.79
C ASP A 340 11.14 -15.31 18.69
N HIS A 341 10.93 -16.61 18.47
CA HIS A 341 10.14 -17.43 19.38
C HIS A 341 11.06 -18.00 20.44
N SER A 342 11.35 -17.21 21.47
CA SER A 342 11.71 -17.77 22.76
C SER A 342 10.43 -18.25 23.46
N VAL A 343 10.48 -19.52 23.85
CA VAL A 343 9.36 -20.35 24.27
C VAL A 343 8.96 -20.09 25.73
N HIS A 344 7.64 -19.98 25.95
CA HIS A 344 6.84 -20.14 27.18
C HIS A 344 7.02 -19.17 28.37
N THR A 345 5.96 -18.39 28.64
CA THR A 345 5.07 -18.68 29.79
C THR A 345 3.67 -18.10 29.57
N ALA A 346 2.67 -18.90 29.92
CA ALA A 346 1.26 -18.61 29.72
C ALA A 346 0.77 -17.42 30.56
N THR A 347 -0.09 -16.60 29.98
CA THR A 347 -1.21 -16.01 30.73
C THR A 347 -2.39 -15.77 29.78
N ARG A 348 -3.44 -16.57 30.00
CA ARG A 348 -4.78 -16.36 29.47
C ARG A 348 -5.20 -14.90 29.68
N SER A 349 -5.59 -14.21 28.61
CA SER A 349 -6.54 -13.11 28.72
C SER A 349 -7.77 -13.45 27.88
N THR A 350 -8.87 -13.62 28.57
CA THR A 350 -10.21 -13.94 28.08
C THR A 350 -10.75 -12.77 27.27
N TYR A 351 -11.09 -12.98 25.99
CA TYR A 351 -11.88 -12.04 25.22
C TYR A 351 -13.35 -12.17 25.64
N PHE A 352 -13.88 -11.11 26.25
CA PHE A 352 -15.33 -10.92 26.39
C PHE A 352 -15.90 -10.63 25.00
N THR A 353 -16.75 -11.52 24.50
CA THR A 353 -17.63 -11.24 23.36
C THR A 353 -18.93 -10.68 23.93
N SER A 354 -19.25 -9.42 23.63
CA SER A 354 -20.63 -8.95 23.76
C SER A 354 -21.33 -9.22 22.45
N LYS A 355 -22.23 -10.20 22.47
CA LYS A 355 -23.36 -10.28 21.56
C LYS A 355 -24.33 -9.12 21.88
N ASP A 356 -25.26 -8.93 20.94
CA ASP A 356 -26.40 -7.99 20.91
C ASP A 356 -26.03 -6.64 20.27
N SER A 357 -26.61 -6.23 19.13
CA SER A 357 -28.03 -6.28 18.82
C SER A 357 -28.31 -6.40 17.32
N VAL A 358 -29.28 -7.27 17.01
CA VAL A 358 -29.98 -7.40 15.73
C VAL A 358 -31.31 -6.62 15.84
N TYR A 359 -31.79 -6.13 14.69
CA TYR A 359 -33.13 -5.57 14.40
C TYR A 359 -33.34 -4.08 14.69
N LEU A 360 -33.61 -3.33 13.61
CA LEU A 360 -34.90 -2.66 13.38
C LEU A 360 -34.97 -2.14 11.92
N LEU A 361 -35.85 -2.76 11.12
CA LEU A 361 -36.50 -2.15 9.96
C LEU A 361 -37.99 -1.99 10.30
N ALA A 362 -38.54 -0.84 9.89
CA ALA A 362 -39.92 -0.54 9.47
C ALA A 362 -41.12 -1.13 10.25
N GLU A 363 -41.92 -0.26 10.88
CA GLU A 363 -43.29 0.13 10.49
C GLU A 363 -43.98 0.88 11.65
N GLY A 364 -44.66 1.98 11.33
CA GLY A 364 -45.38 2.88 12.25
C GLY A 364 -45.71 4.20 11.58
#